data_AF-A0A0Q5V9V6-F1
#
_entry.id   AF-A0A0Q5V9V6-F1
#
_cell.length_a   1.000
_cell.length_b   1.000
_cell.length_c   1.000
_cell.angle_alpha   90.00
_cell.angle_beta   90.00
_cell.angle_gamma   90.00
#
_symmetry.space_group_name_H-M   'P 1'
#
loop_
_entity.id
_entity.type
_entity.pdbx_description
1 polymer ?
#
loop_
_entity_poly.entity_id
_entity_poly.type
_entity_poly.pdbx_seq_one_letter_code
_entity_poly.pdbx_strand_id
1 'polypeptide(L)'
;MKNLNLIETAAHNRQAINKSFRNITVLILVCAIPAAICKLFFWEYTRRALVTSWRYKDLRYVTDVGWPATIYTWGSRFAIAFMVIYLYLRFKQDLKKPSFGVAGNGIFINQQMLYNAFVPWENIKKAELLGPVESPFMRLTFKDTTNLLKGQPFLLKMIAKPFIKNNPVLSITKSETIGNIRKMHEMINDKISQNI
;
A
#
# COMPACT_ATOMS: atom_id res chain seq x y z
N MET A 1 -5.31 -21.74 6.03
CA MET A 1 -4.21 -21.81 5.03
C MET A 1 -3.51 -23.13 5.25
N LYS A 2 -3.33 -23.95 4.21
CA LYS A 2 -2.51 -25.17 4.29
C LYS A 2 -1.12 -24.76 4.81
N ASN A 3 -0.51 -25.59 5.65
CA ASN A 3 0.89 -25.42 6.06
C ASN A 3 1.76 -25.37 4.80
N LEU A 4 2.11 -24.17 4.36
CA LEU A 4 3.10 -23.98 3.31
C LEU A 4 4.43 -24.27 3.97
N ASN A 5 5.09 -25.36 3.56
CA ASN A 5 6.46 -25.64 3.96
C ASN A 5 7.37 -24.62 3.26
N LEU A 6 7.54 -23.47 3.90
CA LEU A 6 8.40 -22.39 3.44
C LEU A 6 9.86 -22.80 3.69
N ILE A 7 10.65 -22.83 2.63
CA ILE A 7 12.06 -23.22 2.63
C ILE A 7 12.92 -22.01 3.02
N GLU A 8 12.57 -20.82 2.52
CA GLU A 8 13.28 -19.57 2.78
C GLU A 8 12.26 -18.43 2.87
N THR A 9 12.44 -17.50 3.82
CA THR A 9 11.45 -16.43 4.07
C THR A 9 12.10 -15.06 4.30
N ALA A 10 11.47 -14.01 3.77
CA ALA A 10 11.80 -12.62 4.08
C ALA A 10 10.76 -12.05 5.04
N ALA A 11 11.22 -11.39 6.10
CA ALA A 11 10.37 -10.67 7.03
C ALA A 11 9.97 -9.30 6.48
N HIS A 12 8.92 -8.72 7.05
CA HIS A 12 8.55 -7.32 6.81
C HIS A 12 9.58 -6.38 7.42
N ASN A 13 9.93 -5.29 6.72
CA ASN A 13 10.73 -4.21 7.30
C ASN A 13 9.90 -3.39 8.30
N ARG A 14 9.75 -3.92 9.52
CA ARG A 14 8.92 -3.32 10.58
C ARG A 14 9.35 -1.90 10.93
N GLN A 15 10.65 -1.59 10.87
CA GLN A 15 11.15 -0.24 11.17
C GLN A 15 10.66 0.77 10.12
N ALA A 16 10.78 0.44 8.83
CA ALA A 16 10.28 1.30 7.76
C ALA A 16 8.75 1.47 7.83
N ILE A 17 8.04 0.37 8.10
CA ILE A 17 6.57 0.37 8.26
C ILE A 17 6.14 1.24 9.43
N ASN A 18 6.77 1.10 10.60
CA ASN A 18 6.46 1.90 11.79
C ASN A 18 6.77 3.39 11.56
N LYS A 19 7.87 3.70 10.86
CA LYS A 19 8.20 5.08 10.46
C LYS A 19 7.11 5.67 9.55
N SER A 20 6.61 4.90 8.59
CA SER A 20 5.51 5.32 7.71
C SER A 20 4.23 5.58 8.49
N PHE A 21 3.83 4.66 9.39
CA PHE A 21 2.65 4.87 10.25
C PHE A 21 2.79 6.10 11.12
N ARG A 22 3.95 6.30 11.76
CA ARG A 22 4.22 7.48 12.59
C ARG A 22 4.07 8.77 11.78
N ASN A 23 4.65 8.83 10.57
CA ASN A 23 4.58 10.01 9.73
C ASN A 23 3.13 10.34 9.33
N ILE A 24 2.32 9.32 9.02
CA ILE A 24 0.90 9.53 8.69
C ILE A 24 0.10 9.97 9.92
N THR A 25 0.36 9.40 11.10
CA THR A 25 -0.24 9.87 12.35
C THR A 25 0.08 11.34 12.60
N VAL A 26 1.33 11.77 12.38
CA VAL A 26 1.72 13.19 12.50
C VAL A 26 0.93 14.05 11.51
N LEU A 27 0.78 13.64 10.25
CA LEU A 27 -0.03 14.37 9.26
C LEU A 27 -1.50 14.49 9.67
N ILE A 28 -2.09 13.41 10.21
CA ILE A 28 -3.46 13.44 10.75
C ILE A 28 -3.57 14.49 11.85
N LEU A 29 -2.63 14.50 12.80
CA LEU A 29 -2.65 15.44 13.93
C LEU A 29 -2.44 16.90 13.46
N VAL A 30 -1.49 17.14 12.56
CA VAL A 30 -1.22 18.47 11.98
C VAL A 30 -2.43 19.02 11.23
N CYS A 31 -3.29 18.17 10.66
CA CYS A 31 -4.53 18.62 10.03
C CYS A 31 -5.70 18.76 11.02
N ALA A 32 -5.86 17.79 11.92
CA ALA A 32 -7.00 17.70 12.83
C ALA A 32 -6.94 18.73 13.96
N ILE A 33 -5.76 18.96 14.55
CA ILE A 33 -5.60 19.89 15.69
C ILE A 33 -5.93 21.33 15.29
N PRO A 34 -5.36 21.91 14.21
CA PRO A 34 -5.74 23.25 13.79
C PRO A 34 -7.20 23.37 13.39
N ALA A 35 -7.78 22.35 12.76
CA ALA A 35 -9.20 22.31 12.43
C ALA A 35 -10.07 22.38 13.70
N ALA A 36 -9.74 21.58 14.73
CA ALA A 36 -10.43 21.60 16.01
C ALA A 36 -10.29 22.95 16.72
N ILE A 37 -9.08 23.53 16.77
CA ILE A 37 -8.84 24.86 17.36
C ILE A 37 -9.67 25.93 16.64
N CYS A 38 -9.67 25.94 15.31
CA CYS A 38 -10.47 26.90 14.53
C CYS A 38 -11.97 26.77 14.81
N LYS A 39 -12.46 25.54 14.98
CA LYS A 39 -13.87 25.28 15.28
C LYS A 39 -14.28 25.65 16.71
N LEU A 40 -13.38 25.48 17.68
CA LEU A 40 -13.67 25.71 19.09
C LEU A 40 -13.49 27.18 19.50
N PHE A 41 -12.43 27.84 19.03
CA PHE A 41 -12.03 29.15 19.54
C PHE A 41 -12.23 30.30 18.55
N PHE A 42 -12.24 30.02 17.25
CA PHE A 42 -12.23 31.07 16.22
C PHE A 42 -13.47 31.05 15.33
N TRP A 43 -14.46 30.22 15.64
CA TRP A 43 -15.64 30.07 14.79
C TRP A 43 -16.51 31.33 14.75
N GLU A 44 -16.49 32.14 15.80
CA GLU A 44 -17.18 33.43 15.85
C GLU A 44 -16.68 34.44 14.79
N TYR A 45 -15.46 34.27 14.29
CA TYR A 45 -14.90 35.08 13.20
C TYR A 45 -15.32 34.61 11.80
N THR A 46 -16.15 33.56 11.72
CA THR A 46 -16.76 33.13 10.46
C THR A 46 -18.00 33.97 10.16
N ARG A 47 -18.26 34.21 8.87
CA ARG A 47 -19.49 34.88 8.42
C ARG A 47 -20.14 34.06 7.33
N ARG A 48 -21.46 34.13 7.22
CA ARG A 48 -22.18 33.51 6.10
C ARG A 48 -22.06 34.38 4.88
N ALA A 49 -21.63 33.80 3.77
CA ALA A 49 -21.61 34.46 2.47
C ALA A 49 -22.23 33.56 1.40
N LEU A 50 -22.78 34.20 0.37
CA LEU A 50 -23.19 33.53 -0.85
C LEU A 50 -21.94 33.23 -1.67
N VAL A 51 -21.63 31.95 -1.88
CA VAL A 51 -20.44 31.51 -2.61
C VAL A 51 -20.86 30.75 -3.86
N THR A 52 -20.18 31.02 -4.97
CA THR A 52 -20.35 30.27 -6.22
C THR A 52 -19.58 28.96 -6.15
N SER A 53 -20.22 27.86 -6.53
CA SER A 53 -19.58 26.55 -6.59
C SER A 53 -18.40 26.56 -7.56
N TRP A 54 -17.25 26.05 -7.09
CA TRP A 54 -16.08 25.86 -7.94
C TRP A 54 -16.35 24.85 -9.08
N ARG A 55 -17.30 23.93 -8.91
CA ARG A 55 -17.64 22.89 -9.90
C ARG A 55 -18.73 23.33 -10.88
N TYR A 56 -19.60 24.26 -10.50
CA TYR A 56 -20.76 24.67 -11.27
C TYR A 56 -20.95 26.18 -11.14
N LYS A 57 -20.61 26.94 -12.18
CA LYS A 57 -20.60 28.42 -12.15
C LYS A 57 -21.97 29.04 -11.87
N ASP A 58 -23.05 28.31 -12.13
CA ASP A 58 -24.43 28.78 -11.95
C ASP A 58 -25.02 28.42 -10.57
N LEU A 59 -24.31 27.58 -9.79
CA LEU A 59 -24.75 27.17 -8.46
C LEU A 59 -24.15 28.09 -7.41
N ARG A 60 -25.02 28.88 -6.76
CA ARG A 60 -24.67 29.67 -5.59
C ARG A 60 -25.31 29.07 -4.35
N TYR A 61 -24.55 28.99 -3.27
CA TYR A 61 -25.03 28.49 -1.98
C TYR A 61 -24.48 29.34 -0.84
N VAL A 62 -25.24 29.42 0.26
CA VAL A 62 -24.80 30.13 1.46
C VAL A 62 -23.93 29.18 2.28
N THR A 63 -22.71 29.61 2.62
CA THR A 63 -21.78 28.84 3.46
C THR A 63 -21.00 29.76 4.39
N ASP A 64 -20.45 29.19 5.45
CA ASP A 64 -19.52 29.89 6.34
C ASP A 64 -18.19 30.12 5.60
N VAL A 65 -17.74 31.37 5.61
CA VAL A 65 -16.49 31.83 5.00
C VAL A 65 -15.64 32.58 6.03
N GLY A 66 -14.34 32.58 5.79
CA GLY A 66 -13.33 33.14 6.68
C GLY A 66 -12.18 32.18 6.88
N TRP A 67 -11.02 32.70 7.32
CA TRP A 67 -9.85 31.86 7.56
C TRP A 67 -10.13 30.67 8.52
N PRO A 68 -10.97 30.78 9.58
CA PRO A 68 -11.27 29.63 10.45
C PRO A 68 -12.09 28.56 9.71
N ALA A 69 -13.06 28.97 8.90
CA ALA A 69 -13.88 28.07 8.09
C ALA A 69 -13.04 27.34 7.03
N THR A 70 -12.07 28.03 6.42
CA THR A 70 -11.14 27.44 5.45
C THR A 70 -10.23 26.39 6.10
N ILE A 71 -9.59 26.72 7.23
CA ILE A 71 -8.70 25.80 7.95
C ILE A 71 -9.49 24.59 8.46
N TYR A 72 -10.68 24.81 9.04
CA TYR A 72 -11.56 23.71 9.47
C TYR A 72 -11.91 22.79 8.30
N THR A 73 -12.39 23.35 7.18
CA THR A 73 -12.86 22.54 6.04
C THR A 73 -11.74 21.70 5.45
N TRP A 74 -10.59 22.30 5.14
CA TRP A 74 -9.47 21.57 4.53
C TRP A 74 -8.77 20.66 5.53
N GLY A 75 -8.52 21.13 6.76
CA GLY A 75 -7.93 20.32 7.82
C GLY A 75 -8.75 19.07 8.11
N SER A 76 -10.08 19.19 8.19
CA SER A 76 -10.97 18.03 8.38
C SER A 76 -10.90 17.06 7.22
N ARG A 77 -10.96 17.55 5.97
CA ARG A 77 -10.89 16.70 4.76
C ARG A 77 -9.56 15.96 4.65
N PHE A 78 -8.44 16.65 4.90
CA PHE A 78 -7.13 16.02 4.88
C PHE A 78 -6.95 15.03 6.03
N ALA A 79 -7.42 15.34 7.25
CA ALA A 79 -7.39 14.40 8.37
C ALA A 79 -8.15 13.11 8.05
N ILE A 80 -9.35 13.22 7.46
CA ILE A 80 -10.14 12.06 7.00
C ILE A 80 -9.37 11.27 5.92
N ALA A 81 -8.82 11.96 4.91
CA ALA A 81 -8.06 11.32 3.85
C ALA A 81 -6.85 10.54 4.39
N PHE A 82 -6.05 11.16 5.27
CA PHE A 82 -4.91 10.51 5.89
C PHE A 82 -5.32 9.35 6.82
N MET A 83 -6.46 9.45 7.51
CA MET A 83 -7.01 8.34 8.29
C MET A 83 -7.37 7.14 7.42
N VAL A 84 -8.00 7.37 6.25
CA VAL A 84 -8.28 6.30 5.29
C VAL A 84 -6.99 5.66 4.77
N ILE A 85 -5.96 6.46 4.46
CA ILE A 85 -4.64 5.96 4.05
C ILE A 85 -3.99 5.13 5.17
N TYR A 86 -4.08 5.58 6.42
CA TYR A 86 -3.57 4.85 7.58
C TYR A 86 -4.20 3.46 7.69
N LEU A 87 -5.52 3.39 7.62
CA LEU A 87 -6.26 2.14 7.66
C LEU A 87 -5.88 1.23 6.49
N TYR A 88 -5.78 1.78 5.28
CA TYR A 88 -5.34 1.03 4.11
C TYR A 88 -3.95 0.40 4.33
N LEU A 89 -2.95 1.16 4.79
CA LEU A 89 -1.62 0.64 5.05
C LEU A 89 -1.60 -0.42 6.17
N ARG A 90 -2.51 -0.31 7.13
CA ARG A 90 -2.66 -1.29 8.21
C ARG A 90 -3.21 -2.63 7.71
N PHE A 91 -4.15 -2.59 6.77
CA PHE A 91 -4.83 -3.79 6.26
C PHE A 91 -4.23 -4.38 4.98
N LYS A 92 -3.39 -3.64 4.24
CA LYS A 92 -2.80 -4.14 2.99
C LYS A 92 -1.87 -5.34 3.17
N GLN A 93 -1.35 -5.57 4.38
CA GLN A 93 -0.38 -6.64 4.65
C GLN A 93 -0.58 -7.26 6.04
N ASP A 94 -0.36 -8.56 6.14
CA ASP A 94 -0.42 -9.30 7.40
C ASP A 94 0.97 -9.37 8.05
N LEU A 95 1.25 -8.54 9.05
CA LEU A 95 2.56 -8.48 9.71
C LEU A 95 2.92 -9.72 10.55
N LYS A 96 1.96 -10.65 10.75
CA LYS A 96 2.20 -11.93 11.43
C LYS A 96 2.80 -12.97 10.49
N LYS A 97 2.67 -12.76 9.17
CA LYS A 97 3.21 -13.64 8.14
C LYS A 97 4.48 -13.05 7.54
N PRO A 98 5.34 -13.88 6.92
CA PRO A 98 6.46 -13.35 6.16
C PRO A 98 5.96 -12.42 5.06
N SER A 99 6.82 -11.52 4.62
CA SER A 99 6.54 -10.58 3.52
C SER A 99 6.72 -11.25 2.16
N PHE A 100 7.69 -12.17 2.09
CA PHE A 100 7.94 -13.02 0.95
C PHE A 100 8.42 -14.39 1.43
N GLY A 101 8.13 -15.46 0.69
CA GLY A 101 8.66 -16.78 1.00
C GLY A 101 8.75 -17.68 -0.23
N VAL A 102 9.73 -18.56 -0.24
CA VAL A 102 9.90 -19.61 -1.24
C VAL A 102 9.40 -20.92 -0.63
N ALA A 103 8.50 -21.61 -1.30
CA ALA A 103 7.97 -22.91 -0.92
C ALA A 103 8.33 -23.96 -1.98
N GLY A 104 8.19 -25.25 -1.65
CA GLY A 104 8.46 -26.33 -2.61
C GLY A 104 7.61 -26.25 -3.89
N ASN A 105 6.37 -25.78 -3.76
CA ASN A 105 5.36 -25.74 -4.82
C ASN A 105 5.09 -24.34 -5.41
N GLY A 106 5.79 -23.30 -4.96
CA GLY A 106 5.61 -21.95 -5.45
C GLY A 106 6.22 -20.88 -4.54
N ILE A 107 5.76 -19.65 -4.68
CA ILE A 107 6.16 -18.53 -3.82
C ILE A 107 4.97 -17.97 -3.05
N PHE A 108 5.25 -17.48 -1.85
CA PHE A 108 4.31 -16.76 -1.01
C PHE A 108 4.65 -15.27 -1.03
N ILE A 109 3.65 -14.42 -1.23
CA ILE A 109 3.79 -12.96 -1.29
C ILE A 109 2.74 -12.31 -0.40
N ASN A 110 3.19 -11.45 0.49
CA ASN A 110 2.34 -10.69 1.41
C ASN A 110 2.89 -9.27 1.54
N GLN A 111 3.04 -8.58 0.43
CA GLN A 111 3.56 -7.21 0.37
C GLN A 111 2.96 -6.46 -0.83
N GLN A 112 3.17 -5.14 -0.85
CA GLN A 112 2.64 -4.23 -1.86
C GLN A 112 1.11 -4.31 -1.97
N MET A 113 0.61 -4.88 -3.07
CA MET A 113 -0.81 -5.04 -3.41
C MET A 113 -1.27 -6.49 -3.33
N LEU A 114 -0.40 -7.41 -2.89
CA LEU A 114 -0.71 -8.84 -2.75
C LEU A 114 -0.82 -9.20 -1.26
N TYR A 115 -2.05 -9.41 -0.80
CA TYR A 115 -2.33 -9.85 0.56
C TYR A 115 -2.36 -11.38 0.63
N ASN A 116 -1.38 -11.98 1.30
CA ASN A 116 -1.29 -13.43 1.52
C ASN A 116 -1.47 -14.28 0.24
N ALA A 117 -0.91 -13.82 -0.87
CA ALA A 117 -1.00 -14.51 -2.14
C ALA A 117 -0.01 -15.68 -2.20
N PHE A 118 -0.47 -16.81 -2.75
CA PHE A 118 0.39 -17.92 -3.11
C PHE A 118 0.40 -18.05 -4.63
N VAL A 119 1.59 -18.13 -5.22
CA VAL A 119 1.79 -18.18 -6.66
C VAL A 119 2.51 -19.47 -7.02
N PRO A 120 1.89 -20.39 -7.78
CA PRO A 120 2.56 -21.61 -8.22
C PRO A 120 3.67 -21.30 -9.22
N TRP A 121 4.70 -22.14 -9.27
CA TRP A 121 5.85 -21.99 -10.17
C TRP A 121 5.44 -21.80 -11.63
N GLU A 122 4.42 -22.52 -12.08
CA GLU A 122 3.87 -22.46 -13.44
C GLU A 122 3.45 -21.06 -13.88
N ASN A 123 3.00 -20.22 -12.93
CA ASN A 123 2.51 -18.87 -13.21
C ASN A 123 3.63 -17.81 -13.20
N ILE A 124 4.85 -18.18 -12.82
CA ILE A 124 6.01 -17.28 -12.84
C ILE A 124 6.65 -17.37 -14.23
N LYS A 125 6.76 -16.23 -14.91
CA LYS A 125 7.39 -16.14 -16.24
C LYS A 125 8.89 -15.94 -16.13
N LYS A 126 9.32 -15.04 -15.24
CA LYS A 126 10.74 -14.66 -15.10
C LYS A 126 11.00 -14.08 -13.72
N ALA A 127 12.19 -14.32 -13.19
CA ALA A 127 12.73 -13.63 -12.02
C ALA A 127 14.06 -12.96 -12.36
N GLU A 128 14.16 -11.66 -12.17
CA GLU A 128 15.36 -10.87 -12.46
C GLU A 128 15.90 -10.27 -11.16
N LEU A 129 17.22 -10.35 -10.96
CA LEU A 129 17.90 -9.61 -9.90
C LEU A 129 18.41 -8.30 -10.52
N LEU A 130 17.94 -7.18 -10.00
CA LEU A 130 18.25 -5.84 -10.49
C LEU A 130 18.77 -4.97 -9.34
N GLY A 131 19.37 -3.84 -9.70
CA GLY A 131 19.91 -2.87 -8.74
C GLY A 131 21.38 -3.12 -8.36
N PRO A 132 21.95 -2.25 -7.52
CA PRO A 132 23.35 -2.31 -7.11
C PRO A 132 23.64 -3.58 -6.28
N VAL A 133 24.86 -4.08 -6.36
CA VAL A 133 25.32 -5.33 -5.68
C VAL A 133 25.04 -5.30 -4.18
N GLU A 134 25.14 -4.13 -3.55
CA GLU A 134 24.92 -3.91 -2.12
C GLU A 134 23.44 -3.95 -1.73
N SER A 135 22.53 -3.57 -2.65
CA SER A 135 21.09 -3.51 -2.42
C SER A 135 20.30 -4.02 -3.62
N PRO A 136 20.42 -5.32 -3.94
CA PRO A 136 19.65 -5.90 -5.03
C PRO A 136 18.17 -5.94 -4.68
N PHE A 137 17.33 -5.80 -5.70
CA PHE A 137 15.91 -6.07 -5.63
C PHE A 137 15.53 -7.11 -6.68
N MET A 138 14.55 -7.95 -6.35
CA MET A 138 14.10 -9.01 -7.24
C MET A 138 12.83 -8.58 -7.96
N ARG A 139 12.83 -8.64 -9.29
CA ARG A 139 11.66 -8.37 -10.12
C ARG A 139 11.08 -9.69 -10.61
N LEU A 140 9.81 -9.94 -10.27
CA LEU A 140 9.04 -11.09 -10.69
C LEU A 140 8.06 -10.68 -11.77
N THR A 141 8.07 -11.40 -12.89
CA THR A 141 7.08 -11.25 -13.97
C THR A 141 6.18 -12.47 -13.98
N PHE A 142 4.86 -12.25 -14.03
CA PHE A 142 3.86 -13.32 -14.00
C PHE A 142 3.20 -13.53 -15.37
N LYS A 143 2.76 -14.77 -15.63
CA LYS A 143 2.03 -15.13 -16.87
C LYS A 143 0.57 -14.66 -16.81
N ASP A 144 -0.14 -14.99 -15.73
CA ASP A 144 -1.52 -14.58 -15.49
C ASP A 144 -1.66 -13.82 -14.16
N THR A 145 -2.22 -12.63 -14.26
CA THR A 145 -2.47 -11.71 -13.14
C THR A 145 -3.78 -12.03 -12.42
N THR A 146 -4.71 -12.72 -13.08
CA THR A 146 -5.99 -13.13 -12.50
C THR A 146 -5.77 -14.11 -11.36
N ASN A 147 -4.83 -15.04 -11.54
CA ASN A 147 -4.41 -15.99 -10.50
C ASN A 147 -3.78 -15.31 -9.28
N LEU A 148 -3.08 -14.19 -9.43
CA LEU A 148 -2.49 -13.43 -8.32
C LEU A 148 -3.54 -12.75 -7.43
N LEU A 149 -4.69 -12.43 -8.01
CA LEU A 149 -5.80 -11.76 -7.33
C LEU A 149 -6.81 -12.76 -6.73
N LYS A 150 -6.64 -14.07 -6.98
CA LYS A 150 -7.47 -15.11 -6.36
C LYS A 150 -7.12 -15.21 -4.86
N GLY A 151 -8.11 -15.01 -4.00
CA GLY A 151 -7.94 -15.06 -2.54
C GLY A 151 -7.70 -13.71 -1.86
N GLN A 152 -7.59 -12.61 -2.61
CA GLN A 152 -7.54 -11.27 -2.01
C GLN A 152 -8.93 -10.81 -1.51
N PRO A 153 -9.00 -10.13 -0.36
CA PRO A 153 -10.22 -9.44 0.08
C PRO A 153 -10.74 -8.47 -0.98
N PHE A 154 -12.07 -8.34 -1.12
CA PHE A 154 -12.72 -7.58 -2.20
C PHE A 154 -12.16 -6.15 -2.39
N LEU A 155 -11.98 -5.41 -1.28
CA LEU A 155 -11.45 -4.04 -1.32
C LEU A 155 -10.00 -3.98 -1.84
N LEU A 156 -9.13 -4.86 -1.32
CA LEU A 156 -7.75 -4.94 -1.77
C LEU A 156 -7.66 -5.39 -3.23
N LYS A 157 -8.51 -6.33 -3.63
CA LYS A 157 -8.62 -6.80 -5.02
C LYS A 157 -9.02 -5.68 -5.97
N MET A 158 -9.98 -4.83 -5.60
CA MET A 158 -10.39 -3.69 -6.42
C MET A 158 -9.26 -2.67 -6.61
N ILE A 159 -8.48 -2.42 -5.56
CA ILE A 159 -7.33 -1.52 -5.61
C ILE A 159 -6.19 -2.15 -6.43
N ALA A 160 -5.90 -3.43 -6.24
CA ALA A 160 -4.78 -4.12 -6.89
C ALA A 160 -5.00 -4.38 -8.38
N LYS A 161 -6.25 -4.65 -8.80
CA LYS A 161 -6.59 -5.06 -10.17
C LYS A 161 -6.10 -4.08 -11.25
N PRO A 162 -6.32 -2.75 -11.15
CA PRO A 162 -5.80 -1.79 -12.12
C PRO A 162 -4.28 -1.77 -12.22
N PHE A 163 -3.56 -1.89 -11.10
CA PHE A 163 -2.09 -1.83 -11.08
C PHE A 163 -1.45 -3.07 -11.70
N ILE A 164 -2.02 -4.25 -11.44
CA ILE A 164 -1.44 -5.52 -11.89
C ILE A 164 -1.85 -5.84 -13.35
N LYS A 165 -3.04 -5.41 -13.81
CA LYS A 165 -3.54 -5.70 -15.17
C LYS A 165 -2.64 -5.10 -16.27
N ASN A 166 -2.10 -3.91 -16.05
CA ASN A 166 -1.30 -3.21 -17.05
C ASN A 166 0.21 -3.50 -16.93
N ASN A 167 0.67 -3.99 -15.78
CA ASN A 167 2.05 -4.36 -15.53
C ASN A 167 2.09 -5.60 -14.61
N PRO A 168 2.24 -6.84 -15.15
CA PRO A 168 2.29 -8.07 -14.37
C PRO A 168 3.66 -8.26 -13.68
N VAL A 169 4.22 -7.17 -13.16
CA VAL A 169 5.57 -7.07 -12.63
C VAL A 169 5.49 -6.66 -11.18
N LEU A 170 6.15 -7.42 -10.31
CA LEU A 170 6.24 -7.14 -8.89
C LEU A 170 7.70 -7.08 -8.47
N SER A 171 8.09 -6.03 -7.74
CA SER A 171 9.47 -5.84 -7.31
C SER A 171 9.58 -6.03 -5.80
N ILE A 172 10.33 -7.02 -5.36
CA ILE A 172 10.65 -7.31 -3.97
C ILE A 172 11.89 -6.51 -3.59
N THR A 173 11.70 -5.45 -2.80
CA THR A 173 12.76 -4.50 -2.43
C THR A 173 13.13 -4.58 -0.95
N LYS A 174 14.39 -4.27 -0.63
CA LYS A 174 14.86 -4.16 0.77
C LYS A 174 14.13 -3.10 1.60
N SER A 175 13.48 -2.13 0.95
CA SER A 175 12.67 -1.12 1.64
C SER A 175 11.44 -1.72 2.31
N GLU A 176 10.88 -2.80 1.76
CA GLU A 176 9.67 -3.47 2.27
C GLU A 176 9.98 -4.83 2.93
N THR A 177 11.07 -5.48 2.52
CA THR A 177 11.48 -6.81 2.99
C THR A 177 12.86 -6.83 3.63
N ILE A 178 13.02 -7.63 4.69
CA ILE A 178 14.30 -7.98 5.30
C ILE A 178 14.52 -9.48 5.10
N GLY A 179 15.50 -9.85 4.29
CA GLY A 179 15.83 -11.24 3.98
C GLY A 179 16.94 -11.35 2.94
N ASN A 180 17.43 -12.57 2.68
CA ASN A 180 18.45 -12.80 1.66
C ASN A 180 17.81 -12.90 0.27
N ILE A 181 17.55 -11.74 -0.34
CA ILE A 181 16.89 -11.62 -1.65
C ILE A 181 17.68 -12.37 -2.75
N ARG A 182 19.03 -12.35 -2.69
CA ARG A 182 19.87 -13.05 -3.67
C ARG A 182 19.69 -14.56 -3.59
N LYS A 183 19.78 -15.13 -2.38
CA LYS A 183 19.54 -16.57 -2.17
C LYS A 183 18.14 -16.98 -2.62
N MET A 184 17.12 -16.17 -2.32
CA MET A 184 15.75 -16.44 -2.77
C MET A 184 15.64 -16.40 -4.30
N HIS A 185 16.31 -15.44 -4.95
CA HIS A 185 16.34 -15.33 -6.41
C HIS A 185 17.00 -16.55 -7.06
N GLU A 186 18.14 -17.01 -6.54
CA GLU A 186 18.82 -18.23 -6.98
C GLU A 186 17.88 -19.44 -6.89
N MET A 187 17.26 -19.66 -5.74
CA MET A 187 16.29 -20.76 -5.54
C MET A 187 15.09 -20.70 -6.50
N ILE A 188 14.59 -19.49 -6.79
CA ILE A 188 13.49 -19.29 -7.73
C ILE A 188 13.94 -19.59 -9.15
N ASN A 189 15.12 -19.11 -9.57
CA ASN A 189 15.66 -19.35 -10.89
C ASN A 189 15.92 -20.84 -11.14
N ASP A 190 16.46 -21.55 -10.14
CA ASP A 190 16.67 -23.01 -10.22
C ASP A 190 15.33 -23.72 -10.44
N LYS A 191 14.29 -23.32 -9.70
CA LYS A 191 12.95 -23.90 -9.84
C LYS A 191 12.25 -23.56 -11.14
N ILE A 192 12.46 -22.36 -11.68
CA ILE A 192 11.93 -21.99 -13.00
C ILE A 192 12.64 -22.81 -14.09
N SER A 193 13.96 -22.98 -13.99
CA SER A 193 14.76 -23.74 -14.95
C SER A 193 14.44 -25.24 -14.94
N GLN A 194 14.03 -25.79 -13.80
CA GLN A 194 13.58 -27.19 -13.66
C GLN A 194 12.15 -27.46 -14.18
N ASN A 195 11.33 -26.42 -14.35
CA ASN A 195 9.93 -26.51 -14.79
C ASN A 195 9.73 -26.11 -16.26
N ILE A 196 10.83 -25.82 -16.98
CA ILE A 196 10.89 -25.63 -18.43
C ILE A 196 11.48 -26.92 -19.02
#